data_AF-A0A518IY62-F1
#
_entry.id   AF-A0A518IY62-F1
#
_cell.length_a   1.000
_cell.length_b   1.000
_cell.length_c   1.000
_cell.angle_alpha   90.00
_cell.angle_beta   90.00
_cell.angle_gamma   90.00
#
_symmetry.space_group_name_H-M   'P 1'
#
loop_
_entity.id
_entity.type
_entity.pdbx_description
1 polymer ?
#
loop_
_entity_poly.entity_id
_entity_poly.type
_entity_poly.pdbx_seq_one_letter_code
_entity_poly.pdbx_strand_id
1 'polypeptide(L)'
;MARLVDLLTMATTTPSAPTTAAKDNALPRSCGPISLVAALRRFGIEQSVDAIWPAVTRKDPFGTRAARSYLLAALARTCQLDAAVLQCQPERAWQAIRTCHDADITVVLNHRAYRAPDEGHFTLLAAIDDATITVDDPFLGKNKQIDRQRFLKLWQPNRETAGHVLIAIDNPTTGQAEEASEDTTTCPRCAAPITLAPNRLFEPTEWNPNGLWQRFFCLGCDASFSPR
;
A
#
# COMPACT_ATOMS: atom_id res chain seq x y z
N MET A 1 29.67 62.18 -13.47
CA MET A 1 28.56 61.99 -14.46
C MET A 1 28.29 60.50 -14.58
N ALA A 2 27.02 60.13 -14.82
CA ALA A 2 26.45 58.80 -14.98
C ALA A 2 26.16 57.99 -13.69
N ARG A 3 24.89 58.00 -13.27
CA ARG A 3 24.24 57.01 -12.39
C ARG A 3 23.60 55.94 -13.28
N LEU A 4 23.90 54.67 -13.05
CA LEU A 4 23.14 53.54 -13.59
C LEU A 4 22.02 53.21 -12.61
N VAL A 5 20.79 53.09 -13.11
CA VAL A 5 19.59 52.70 -12.37
C VAL A 5 19.18 51.32 -12.91
N ASP A 6 19.33 50.27 -12.10
CA ASP A 6 18.78 48.95 -12.42
C ASP A 6 17.33 48.88 -11.92
N LEU A 7 16.41 48.73 -12.87
CA LEU A 7 14.99 48.47 -12.65
C LEU A 7 14.79 46.99 -12.26
N LEU A 8 14.47 46.74 -10.99
CA LEU A 8 13.93 45.47 -10.52
C LEU A 8 12.42 45.42 -10.83
N THR A 9 12.06 44.64 -11.84
CA THR A 9 10.67 44.28 -12.15
C THR A 9 10.20 43.19 -11.19
N MET A 10 9.36 43.52 -10.22
CA MET A 10 8.68 42.53 -9.38
C MET A 10 7.49 41.94 -10.14
N ALA A 11 7.63 40.69 -10.59
CA ALA A 11 6.52 39.91 -11.13
C ALA A 11 5.64 39.40 -9.97
N THR A 12 4.46 39.98 -9.83
CA THR A 12 3.39 39.48 -8.96
C THR A 12 2.87 38.15 -9.51
N THR A 13 3.17 37.05 -8.81
CA THR A 13 2.63 35.73 -9.10
C THR A 13 1.21 35.64 -8.54
N THR A 14 0.21 35.56 -9.43
CA THR A 14 -1.18 35.37 -9.06
C THR A 14 -1.38 33.94 -8.49
N PRO A 15 -2.01 33.76 -7.32
CA PRO A 15 -2.33 32.43 -6.82
C PRO A 15 -3.38 31.77 -7.73
N SER A 16 -3.04 30.60 -8.28
CA SER A 16 -3.95 29.75 -9.03
C SER A 16 -5.09 29.27 -8.12
N ALA A 17 -6.32 29.41 -8.60
CA ALA A 17 -7.52 28.97 -7.89
C ALA A 17 -7.52 27.44 -7.67
N PRO A 18 -8.13 26.95 -6.57
CA PRO A 18 -8.24 25.51 -6.34
C PRO A 18 -9.17 24.88 -7.38
N THR A 19 -8.60 24.04 -8.25
CA THR A 19 -9.34 23.28 -9.26
C THR A 19 -10.34 22.32 -8.59
N THR A 20 -11.62 22.65 -8.66
CA THR A 20 -12.76 21.85 -8.15
C THR A 20 -13.21 20.71 -9.07
N ALA A 21 -12.44 20.37 -10.12
CA ALA A 21 -12.89 19.49 -11.21
C ALA A 21 -12.76 17.97 -10.97
N ALA A 22 -12.38 17.50 -9.76
CA ALA A 22 -12.05 16.09 -9.54
C ALA A 22 -13.14 15.26 -8.83
N LYS A 23 -14.35 15.78 -8.61
CA LYS A 23 -15.38 15.07 -7.80
C LYS A 23 -16.37 14.20 -8.57
N ASP A 24 -16.62 14.45 -9.86
CA ASP A 24 -17.77 13.83 -10.54
C ASP A 24 -17.46 12.57 -11.36
N ASN A 25 -16.18 12.18 -11.49
CA ASN A 25 -15.77 10.98 -12.24
C ASN A 25 -14.90 10.00 -11.43
N ALA A 26 -14.86 10.12 -10.10
CA ALA A 26 -14.14 9.13 -9.30
C ALA A 26 -14.85 7.77 -9.42
N LEU A 27 -14.18 6.79 -10.03
CA LEU A 27 -14.69 5.42 -10.08
C LEU A 27 -15.09 4.98 -8.66
N PRO A 28 -16.28 4.37 -8.48
CA PRO A 28 -16.74 3.96 -7.16
C PRO A 28 -15.74 2.97 -6.55
N ARG A 29 -15.41 3.12 -5.26
CA ARG A 29 -14.42 2.28 -4.54
C ARG A 29 -12.97 2.35 -5.09
N SER A 30 -12.57 3.50 -5.62
CA SER A 30 -11.24 3.79 -6.20
C SER A 30 -10.08 3.96 -5.22
N CYS A 31 -10.28 3.86 -3.90
CA CYS A 31 -9.21 4.09 -2.92
C CYS A 31 -8.02 3.14 -3.09
N GLY A 32 -8.25 1.85 -3.34
CA GLY A 32 -7.17 0.88 -3.58
C GLY A 32 -6.32 1.25 -4.80
N PRO A 33 -6.93 1.44 -5.98
CA PRO A 33 -6.20 1.80 -7.21
C PRO A 33 -5.52 3.16 -7.14
N ILE A 34 -6.13 4.16 -6.53
CA ILE A 34 -5.48 5.47 -6.29
C ILE A 34 -4.24 5.28 -5.41
N SER A 35 -4.34 4.51 -4.33
CA SER A 35 -3.21 4.24 -3.43
C SER A 35 -2.08 3.48 -4.13
N LEU A 36 -2.43 2.49 -4.97
CA LEU A 36 -1.44 1.74 -5.73
C LEU A 36 -0.76 2.58 -6.80
N VAL A 37 -1.49 3.41 -7.56
CA VAL A 37 -0.87 4.35 -8.51
C VAL A 37 0.11 5.28 -7.79
N ALA A 38 -0.26 5.80 -6.62
CA ALA A 38 0.63 6.63 -5.81
C ALA A 38 1.87 5.85 -5.33
N ALA A 39 1.73 4.57 -4.97
CA ALA A 39 2.83 3.70 -4.61
C ALA A 39 3.77 3.44 -5.81
N LEU A 40 3.23 3.04 -6.96
CA LEU A 40 4.00 2.76 -8.18
C LEU A 40 4.83 3.95 -8.67
N ARG A 41 4.30 5.17 -8.52
CA ARG A 41 5.06 6.40 -8.85
C ARG A 41 6.32 6.58 -8.02
N ARG A 42 6.39 6.04 -6.80
CA ARG A 42 7.63 6.07 -5.99
C ARG A 42 8.75 5.25 -6.62
N PHE A 43 8.40 4.31 -7.51
CA PHE A 43 9.32 3.48 -8.28
C PHE A 43 9.48 3.98 -9.72
N GLY A 44 8.99 5.18 -10.05
CA GLY A 44 9.05 5.73 -11.42
C GLY A 44 8.09 5.07 -12.41
N ILE A 45 7.12 4.29 -11.94
CA ILE A 45 6.14 3.60 -12.79
C ILE A 45 4.86 4.44 -12.86
N GLU A 46 4.58 4.98 -14.04
CA GLU A 46 3.35 5.74 -14.30
C GLU A 46 2.21 4.83 -14.75
N GLN A 47 1.08 4.96 -14.06
CA GLN A 47 -0.17 4.24 -14.34
C GLN A 47 -1.35 5.18 -14.12
N SER A 48 -2.47 4.92 -14.79
CA SER A 48 -3.74 5.59 -14.50
C SER A 48 -4.67 4.69 -13.69
N VAL A 49 -5.52 5.28 -12.86
CA VAL A 49 -6.52 4.56 -12.06
C VAL A 49 -7.43 3.73 -12.97
N ASP A 50 -7.89 4.32 -14.07
CA ASP A 50 -8.79 3.66 -15.03
C ASP A 50 -8.13 2.45 -15.70
N ALA A 51 -6.84 2.55 -16.05
CA ALA A 51 -6.11 1.46 -16.68
C ALA A 51 -5.97 0.25 -15.75
N ILE A 52 -5.69 0.49 -14.46
CA ILE A 52 -5.45 -0.61 -13.52
C ILE A 52 -6.71 -1.15 -12.86
N TRP A 53 -7.80 -0.36 -12.83
CA TRP A 53 -9.05 -0.68 -12.15
C TRP A 53 -9.58 -2.09 -12.45
N PRO A 54 -9.64 -2.56 -13.71
CA PRO A 54 -10.15 -3.89 -14.01
C PRO A 54 -9.28 -5.01 -13.44
N ALA A 55 -7.96 -4.82 -13.41
CA ALA A 55 -6.99 -5.82 -12.96
C ALA A 55 -7.09 -6.04 -11.45
N VAL A 56 -7.29 -4.97 -10.68
CA VAL A 56 -7.17 -4.99 -9.21
C VAL A 56 -8.49 -5.08 -8.45
N THR A 57 -9.63 -5.11 -9.17
CA THR A 57 -10.96 -5.18 -8.56
C THR A 57 -11.69 -6.49 -8.87
N ARG A 58 -12.50 -6.97 -7.93
CA ARG A 58 -13.39 -8.13 -8.10
C ARG A 58 -14.75 -7.83 -7.47
N LYS A 59 -15.78 -8.53 -7.96
CA LYS A 59 -17.09 -8.53 -7.31
C LYS A 59 -17.00 -9.37 -6.04
N ASP A 60 -17.52 -8.85 -4.94
CA ASP A 60 -17.78 -9.62 -3.73
C ASP A 60 -19.03 -10.52 -3.93
N PRO A 61 -19.37 -11.40 -2.96
CA PRO A 61 -20.57 -12.23 -3.03
C PRO A 61 -21.89 -11.46 -3.14
N PHE A 62 -21.91 -10.16 -2.80
CA PHE A 62 -23.07 -9.28 -2.91
C PHE A 62 -23.10 -8.52 -4.25
N GLY A 63 -22.14 -8.78 -5.15
CA GLY A 63 -22.03 -8.15 -6.45
C GLY A 63 -21.30 -6.80 -6.46
N THR A 64 -20.85 -6.30 -5.30
CA THR A 64 -20.11 -5.04 -5.18
C THR A 64 -18.71 -5.22 -5.72
N ARG A 65 -18.32 -4.42 -6.71
CA ARG A 65 -16.96 -4.45 -7.25
C ARG A 65 -16.05 -3.53 -6.44
N ALA A 66 -15.03 -4.10 -5.82
CA ALA A 66 -14.05 -3.37 -5.01
C ALA A 66 -12.64 -3.90 -5.24
N ALA A 67 -11.65 -3.09 -4.86
CA ALA A 67 -10.25 -3.48 -4.90
C ALA A 67 -9.93 -4.59 -3.88
N ARG A 68 -9.00 -5.47 -4.22
CA ARG A 68 -8.54 -6.57 -3.35
C ARG A 68 -7.05 -6.44 -3.09
N SER A 69 -6.62 -6.56 -1.83
CA SER A 69 -5.22 -6.41 -1.44
C SER A 69 -4.29 -7.33 -2.25
N TYR A 70 -4.67 -8.59 -2.41
CA TYR A 70 -3.88 -9.58 -3.16
C TYR A 70 -3.71 -9.22 -4.64
N LEU A 71 -4.69 -8.55 -5.25
CA LEU A 71 -4.59 -8.11 -6.65
C LEU A 71 -3.78 -6.83 -6.82
N LEU A 72 -3.82 -5.93 -5.83
CA LEU A 72 -2.95 -4.75 -5.82
C LEU A 72 -1.48 -5.20 -5.79
N ALA A 73 -1.14 -6.14 -4.90
CA ALA A 73 0.19 -6.74 -4.84
C ALA A 73 0.54 -7.54 -6.10
N ALA A 74 -0.40 -8.33 -6.64
CA ALA A 74 -0.17 -9.07 -7.89
C ALA A 74 0.16 -8.12 -9.05
N LEU A 75 -0.56 -7.00 -9.17
CA LEU A 75 -0.27 -6.00 -10.20
C LEU A 75 1.13 -5.39 -10.00
N ALA A 76 1.51 -5.05 -8.77
CA ALA A 76 2.87 -4.55 -8.49
C ALA A 76 3.96 -5.53 -8.98
N ARG A 77 3.75 -6.85 -8.79
CA ARG A 77 4.68 -7.87 -9.32
C ARG A 77 4.73 -7.92 -10.85
N THR A 78 3.62 -7.68 -11.53
CA THR A 78 3.65 -7.56 -13.02
C THR A 78 4.43 -6.34 -13.50
N CYS A 79 4.61 -5.34 -12.63
CA CYS A 79 5.48 -4.19 -12.86
C CYS A 79 6.93 -4.43 -12.41
N GLN A 80 7.35 -5.70 -12.24
CA GLN A 80 8.71 -6.09 -11.84
C GLN A 80 9.13 -5.59 -10.45
N LEU A 81 8.16 -5.35 -9.57
CA LEU A 81 8.42 -5.05 -8.15
C LEU A 81 8.25 -6.29 -7.27
N ASP A 82 8.91 -6.28 -6.13
CA ASP A 82 8.61 -7.21 -5.05
C ASP A 82 7.36 -6.76 -4.31
N ALA A 83 6.44 -7.68 -4.06
CA ALA A 83 5.24 -7.35 -3.29
C ALA A 83 4.64 -8.54 -2.54
N ALA A 84 4.16 -8.27 -1.33
CA ALA A 84 3.44 -9.21 -0.49
C ALA A 84 2.23 -8.56 0.20
N VAL A 85 1.26 -9.39 0.55
CA VAL A 85 0.13 -9.01 1.42
C VAL A 85 0.26 -9.77 2.73
N LEU A 86 0.31 -9.00 3.81
CA LEU A 86 0.64 -9.49 5.15
C LEU A 86 -0.45 -9.05 6.12
N GLN A 87 -0.83 -9.96 7.02
CA GLN A 87 -1.54 -9.63 8.24
C GLN A 87 -0.56 -9.69 9.39
N CYS A 88 -0.42 -8.62 10.15
CA CYS A 88 0.42 -8.59 11.34
C CYS A 88 -0.34 -9.01 12.60
N GLN A 89 0.40 -9.41 13.63
CA GLN A 89 -0.16 -9.68 14.95
C GLN A 89 -0.74 -8.39 15.55
N PRO A 90 -1.98 -8.41 16.08
CA PRO A 90 -2.63 -7.19 16.61
C PRO A 90 -1.81 -6.43 17.65
N GLU A 91 -1.19 -7.15 18.59
CA GLU A 91 -0.38 -6.59 19.66
C GLU A 91 0.95 -6.00 19.18
N ARG A 92 1.34 -6.30 17.92
CA ARG A 92 2.58 -5.82 17.28
C ARG A 92 2.32 -4.98 16.03
N ALA A 93 1.07 -4.60 15.80
CA ALA A 93 0.65 -3.90 14.58
C ALA A 93 1.46 -2.62 14.32
N TRP A 94 1.71 -1.81 15.35
CA TRP A 94 2.52 -0.60 15.22
C TRP A 94 3.98 -0.91 14.87
N GLN A 95 4.55 -1.94 15.50
CA GLN A 95 5.91 -2.39 15.23
C GLN A 95 6.03 -2.88 13.78
N ALA A 96 5.05 -3.63 13.27
CA ALA A 96 5.06 -4.13 11.90
C ALA A 96 5.09 -3.00 10.86
N ILE A 97 4.29 -1.94 11.04
CA ILE A 97 4.34 -0.77 10.14
C ILE A 97 5.71 -0.10 10.20
N ARG A 98 6.23 0.10 11.41
CA ARG A 98 7.53 0.74 11.62
C ARG A 98 8.67 -0.09 11.01
N THR A 99 8.65 -1.42 11.15
CA THR A 99 9.62 -2.31 10.50
C THR A 99 9.63 -2.15 8.99
N CYS A 100 8.47 -2.06 8.33
CA CYS A 100 8.43 -1.80 6.89
C CYS A 100 8.98 -0.41 6.55
N HIS A 101 8.60 0.62 7.31
CA HIS A 101 9.05 1.98 7.09
C HIS A 101 10.57 2.14 7.25
N ASP A 102 11.13 1.59 8.33
CA ASP A 102 12.57 1.66 8.63
C ASP A 102 13.42 0.89 7.59
N ALA A 103 12.81 -0.09 6.92
CA ALA A 103 13.41 -0.81 5.79
C ALA A 103 13.26 -0.09 4.43
N ASP A 104 12.69 1.11 4.42
CA ASP A 104 12.37 1.91 3.22
C ASP A 104 11.42 1.20 2.26
N ILE A 105 10.47 0.42 2.79
CA ILE A 105 9.46 -0.30 2.01
C ILE A 105 8.23 0.58 1.83
N THR A 106 7.72 0.63 0.61
CA THR A 106 6.46 1.32 0.31
C THR A 106 5.29 0.48 0.80
N VAL A 107 4.46 1.04 1.69
CA VAL A 107 3.35 0.32 2.34
C VAL A 107 2.00 0.91 1.97
N VAL A 108 1.09 0.08 1.46
CA VAL A 108 -0.34 0.41 1.36
C VAL A 108 -1.10 -0.28 2.49
N LEU A 109 -1.84 0.48 3.29
CA LEU A 109 -2.59 0.01 4.45
C LEU A 109 -4.04 -0.25 4.06
N ASN A 110 -4.59 -1.40 4.48
CA ASN A 110 -6.02 -1.69 4.37
C ASN A 110 -6.68 -1.61 5.75
N HIS A 111 -7.56 -0.64 5.95
CA HIS A 111 -8.18 -0.35 7.24
C HIS A 111 -9.66 0.05 7.07
N ARG A 112 -10.38 0.25 8.18
CA ARG A 112 -11.78 0.70 8.13
C ARG A 112 -11.88 2.14 7.62
N ALA A 113 -12.87 2.45 6.80
CA ALA A 113 -13.12 3.82 6.38
C ALA A 113 -13.57 4.70 7.57
N TYR A 114 -13.03 5.92 7.67
CA TYR A 114 -13.30 6.80 8.83
C TYR A 114 -14.79 7.14 9.01
N ARG A 115 -15.53 7.31 7.91
CA ARG A 115 -16.97 7.68 7.92
C ARG A 115 -17.91 6.52 7.64
N ALA A 116 -17.39 5.32 7.39
CA ALA A 116 -18.16 4.14 7.05
C ALA A 116 -17.46 2.92 7.69
N PRO A 117 -17.68 2.66 8.98
CA PRO A 117 -16.89 1.69 9.75
C PRO A 117 -17.01 0.25 9.25
N ASP A 118 -18.05 -0.07 8.49
CA ASP A 118 -18.26 -1.37 7.86
C ASP A 118 -17.55 -1.52 6.52
N GLU A 119 -17.02 -0.42 5.97
CA GLU A 119 -16.30 -0.40 4.69
C GLU A 119 -14.79 -0.44 4.88
N GLY A 120 -14.11 -1.10 3.96
CA GLY A 120 -12.66 -1.07 3.82
C GLY A 120 -12.18 0.16 3.05
N HIS A 121 -10.99 0.62 3.40
CA HIS A 121 -10.33 1.76 2.80
C HIS A 121 -8.84 1.49 2.66
N PHE A 122 -8.26 2.08 1.62
CA PHE A 122 -6.83 1.97 1.35
C PHE A 122 -6.19 3.35 1.45
N THR A 123 -5.03 3.40 2.11
CA THR A 123 -4.18 4.59 2.19
C THR A 123 -2.72 4.21 2.01
N LEU A 124 -1.92 5.11 1.46
CA LEU A 124 -0.48 4.91 1.31
C LEU A 124 0.26 5.49 2.53
N LEU A 125 1.16 4.72 3.13
CA LEU A 125 2.02 5.20 4.21
C LEU A 125 3.00 6.26 3.70
N ALA A 126 3.05 7.41 4.37
CA ALA A 126 4.02 8.47 4.08
C ALA A 126 5.11 8.57 5.16
N ALA A 127 4.73 8.48 6.44
CA ALA A 127 5.68 8.46 7.57
C ALA A 127 5.04 7.82 8.81
N ILE A 128 5.86 7.40 9.76
CA ILE A 128 5.42 6.91 11.07
C ILE A 128 6.44 7.30 12.15
N ASP A 129 5.95 7.66 13.33
CA ASP A 129 6.76 7.86 14.54
C ASP A 129 6.14 7.07 15.72
N ASP A 130 6.57 7.35 16.95
CA ASP A 130 6.06 6.63 18.13
C ASP A 130 4.60 6.95 18.50
N ALA A 131 4.10 8.12 18.09
CA ALA A 131 2.80 8.67 18.46
C ALA A 131 1.82 8.83 17.29
N THR A 132 2.31 9.00 16.06
CA THR A 132 1.50 9.31 14.89
C THR A 132 1.91 8.53 13.66
N ILE A 133 0.95 8.38 12.75
CA ILE A 133 1.13 7.89 11.39
C ILE A 133 0.67 8.96 10.43
N THR A 134 1.43 9.16 9.36
CA THR A 134 1.10 10.07 8.27
C THR A 134 0.81 9.25 7.02
N VAL A 135 -0.38 9.45 6.42
CA VAL A 135 -0.83 8.72 5.24
C VAL A 135 -1.26 9.64 4.11
N ASP A 136 -1.06 9.19 2.88
CA ASP A 136 -1.71 9.76 1.71
C ASP A 136 -3.04 9.05 1.51
N ASP A 137 -4.13 9.78 1.75
CA ASP A 137 -5.49 9.26 1.66
C ASP A 137 -6.12 9.67 0.32
N PRO A 138 -6.61 8.70 -0.49
CA PRO A 138 -7.26 8.98 -1.77
C PRO A 138 -8.41 10.00 -1.74
N PHE A 139 -9.12 10.11 -0.61
CA PHE A 139 -10.31 10.94 -0.47
C PHE A 139 -10.07 12.18 0.39
N LEU A 140 -9.12 12.12 1.33
CA LEU A 140 -8.80 13.25 2.19
C LEU A 140 -7.61 14.07 1.67
N GLY A 141 -6.77 13.50 0.82
CA GLY A 141 -5.55 14.09 0.27
C GLY A 141 -4.28 13.62 0.98
N LYS A 142 -3.14 14.25 0.63
CA LYS A 142 -1.82 13.87 1.12
C LYS A 142 -1.57 14.26 2.58
N ASN A 143 -0.57 13.61 3.19
CA ASN A 143 0.01 13.94 4.49
C ASN A 143 -1.02 14.08 5.64
N LYS A 144 -1.97 13.14 5.72
CA LYS A 144 -2.93 13.08 6.83
C LYS A 144 -2.31 12.41 8.03
N GLN A 145 -2.15 13.19 9.08
CA GLN A 145 -1.68 12.69 10.36
C GLN A 145 -2.84 12.10 11.16
N ILE A 146 -2.61 10.91 11.72
CA ILE A 146 -3.55 10.19 12.58
C ILE A 146 -2.78 9.75 13.83
N ASP A 147 -3.37 9.94 15.00
CA ASP A 147 -2.78 9.45 16.24
C ASP A 147 -2.77 7.92 16.27
N ARG A 148 -1.74 7.34 16.90
CA ARG A 148 -1.52 5.90 16.99
C ARG A 148 -2.75 5.14 17.49
N GLN A 149 -3.36 5.60 18.59
CA GLN A 149 -4.48 4.91 19.19
C GLN A 149 -5.70 4.87 18.26
N ARG A 150 -6.03 6.00 17.63
CA ARG A 150 -7.11 6.08 16.64
C ARG A 150 -6.81 5.25 15.41
N PHE A 151 -5.58 5.27 14.89
CA PHE A 151 -5.22 4.46 13.74
C PHE A 151 -5.35 2.96 14.06
N LEU A 152 -4.82 2.50 15.19
CA LEU A 152 -4.95 1.11 15.62
C LEU A 152 -6.41 0.67 15.82
N LYS A 153 -7.30 1.60 16.21
CA LYS A 153 -8.75 1.36 16.24
C LYS A 153 -9.36 1.26 14.84
N LEU A 154 -8.92 2.08 13.90
CA LEU A 154 -9.34 2.01 12.49
C LEU A 154 -8.82 0.73 11.81
N TRP A 155 -7.69 0.20 12.26
CA TRP A 155 -7.06 -0.96 11.64
C TRP A 155 -7.56 -2.32 12.16
N GLN A 156 -8.59 -2.31 13.02
CA GLN A 156 -9.29 -3.51 13.48
C GLN A 156 -10.14 -4.15 12.36
N PRO A 157 -10.45 -5.47 12.44
CA PRO A 157 -11.26 -6.16 11.42
C PRO A 157 -12.69 -5.63 11.32
N ASN A 158 -13.28 -5.59 10.12
CA ASN A 158 -14.72 -5.31 9.93
C ASN A 158 -15.31 -6.27 8.89
N ARG A 159 -16.48 -5.93 8.33
CA ARG A 159 -17.13 -6.75 7.30
C ARG A 159 -16.29 -6.91 6.03
N GLU A 160 -15.53 -5.90 5.63
CA GLU A 160 -14.77 -5.88 4.36
C GLU A 160 -13.26 -6.17 4.54
N THR A 161 -12.72 -6.04 5.75
CA THR A 161 -11.28 -6.10 6.03
C THR A 161 -10.98 -7.10 7.14
N ALA A 162 -9.92 -7.90 6.96
CA ALA A 162 -9.47 -8.85 7.97
C ALA A 162 -8.77 -8.19 9.19
N GLY A 163 -8.54 -6.87 9.14
CA GLY A 163 -7.81 -6.10 10.14
C GLY A 163 -6.30 -6.37 10.10
N HIS A 164 -5.52 -5.34 10.43
CA HIS A 164 -4.06 -5.43 10.52
C HIS A 164 -3.37 -5.89 9.22
N VAL A 165 -4.02 -5.64 8.07
CA VAL A 165 -3.53 -6.01 6.74
C VAL A 165 -2.78 -4.84 6.11
N LEU A 166 -1.59 -5.12 5.58
CA LEU A 166 -0.81 -4.22 4.74
C LEU A 166 -0.35 -4.91 3.46
N ILE A 167 -0.01 -4.10 2.47
CA ILE A 167 0.65 -4.49 1.23
C ILE A 167 2.03 -3.86 1.27
N ALA A 168 3.07 -4.69 1.27
CA ALA A 168 4.46 -4.26 1.21
C ALA A 168 4.92 -4.32 -0.25
N ILE A 169 5.58 -3.25 -0.73
CA ILE A 169 6.08 -3.11 -2.10
C ILE A 169 7.50 -2.54 -2.04
N ASP A 170 8.44 -3.17 -2.75
CA ASP A 170 9.83 -2.73 -2.85
C ASP A 170 10.41 -3.01 -4.25
N ASN A 171 11.57 -2.43 -4.53
CA ASN A 171 12.39 -2.86 -5.66
C ASN A 171 12.93 -4.28 -5.39
N PRO A 172 13.02 -5.13 -6.43
CA PRO A 172 13.75 -6.38 -6.30
C PRO A 172 15.19 -6.10 -5.90
N THR A 173 15.74 -6.91 -4.99
CA THR A 173 17.13 -6.74 -4.55
C THR A 173 18.07 -7.17 -5.66
N THR A 174 18.67 -6.20 -6.36
CA THR A 174 19.66 -6.41 -7.42
C THR A 174 20.93 -7.01 -6.81
N GLY A 175 21.08 -8.34 -6.87
CA GLY A 175 22.32 -8.99 -6.41
C GLY A 175 22.18 -10.43 -5.94
N GLN A 176 20.97 -10.89 -5.61
CA GLN A 176 20.73 -12.31 -5.44
C GLN A 176 20.13 -12.84 -6.74
N ALA A 177 21.01 -13.23 -7.66
CA ALA A 177 20.64 -14.30 -8.58
C ALA A 177 20.39 -15.52 -7.68
N GLU A 178 19.15 -15.68 -7.24
CA GLU A 178 18.72 -16.86 -6.51
C GLU A 178 19.10 -18.06 -7.37
N GLU A 179 20.13 -18.81 -6.95
CA GLU A 179 20.19 -20.22 -7.31
C GLU A 179 18.83 -20.78 -6.92
N ALA A 180 18.02 -21.11 -7.93
CA ALA A 180 16.64 -21.52 -7.75
C ALA A 180 16.61 -22.69 -6.78
N SER A 181 16.30 -22.41 -5.50
CA SER A 181 16.05 -23.44 -4.52
C SER A 181 14.91 -24.30 -5.05
N GLU A 182 15.16 -25.60 -5.27
CA GLU A 182 14.21 -26.53 -5.88
C GLU A 182 12.90 -26.64 -5.08
N ASP A 183 12.89 -26.22 -3.81
CA ASP A 183 11.69 -26.14 -2.96
C ASP A 183 10.93 -24.82 -3.14
N THR A 184 10.32 -24.63 -4.32
CA THR A 184 9.34 -23.55 -4.51
C THR A 184 8.07 -23.86 -3.71
N THR A 185 7.84 -23.14 -2.62
CA THR A 185 6.60 -23.28 -1.86
C THR A 185 5.42 -22.79 -2.69
N THR A 186 4.35 -23.59 -2.79
CA THR A 186 3.14 -23.26 -3.56
C THR A 186 1.93 -23.07 -2.66
N CYS A 187 0.96 -22.30 -3.15
CA CYS A 187 -0.30 -22.09 -2.45
C CYS A 187 -1.11 -23.39 -2.43
N PRO A 188 -1.55 -23.88 -1.25
CA PRO A 188 -2.30 -25.14 -1.16
C PRO A 188 -3.69 -25.07 -1.81
N ARG A 189 -4.19 -23.87 -2.13
CA ARG A 189 -5.52 -23.69 -2.75
C ARG A 189 -5.47 -23.59 -4.27
N CYS A 190 -4.49 -22.89 -4.83
CA CYS A 190 -4.43 -22.65 -6.28
C CYS A 190 -3.12 -23.05 -6.95
N ALA A 191 -2.20 -23.69 -6.21
CA ALA A 191 -0.86 -24.08 -6.65
C ALA A 191 0.04 -22.95 -7.17
N ALA A 192 -0.38 -21.68 -7.09
CA ALA A 192 0.45 -20.55 -7.47
C ALA A 192 1.72 -20.49 -6.60
N PRO A 193 2.89 -20.15 -7.17
CA PRO A 193 4.11 -20.01 -6.40
C PRO A 193 3.96 -18.91 -5.33
N ILE A 194 4.39 -19.21 -4.12
CA ILE A 194 4.50 -18.24 -3.04
C ILE A 194 5.93 -17.74 -3.05
N THR A 195 6.10 -16.49 -3.47
CA THR A 195 7.36 -15.76 -3.30
C THR A 195 7.19 -14.83 -2.11
N LEU A 196 8.03 -15.01 -1.10
CA LEU A 196 8.08 -14.08 0.00
C LEU A 196 9.05 -12.95 -0.33
N ALA A 197 8.51 -11.88 -0.89
CA ALA A 197 9.24 -10.66 -1.16
C ALA A 197 8.37 -9.46 -0.72
N PRO A 198 8.94 -8.35 -0.23
CA PRO A 198 10.37 -7.99 -0.25
C PRO A 198 11.24 -8.79 0.72
N ASN A 199 12.43 -9.24 0.27
CA ASN A 199 13.35 -10.07 1.05
C ASN A 199 13.88 -9.37 2.31
N ARG A 200 13.76 -8.03 2.41
CA ARG A 200 14.09 -7.28 3.64
C ARG A 200 13.14 -7.56 4.81
N LEU A 201 11.99 -8.18 4.56
CA LEU A 201 11.01 -8.53 5.61
C LEU A 201 11.06 -10.00 6.04
N PHE A 202 11.76 -10.84 5.28
CA PHE A 202 11.69 -12.29 5.41
C PHE A 202 13.08 -12.90 5.28
N GLU A 203 13.43 -13.83 6.15
CA GLU A 203 14.62 -14.65 5.93
C GLU A 203 14.20 -15.85 5.06
N PRO A 204 15.04 -16.29 4.09
CA PRO A 204 14.70 -17.41 3.20
C PRO A 204 14.31 -18.69 3.95
N THR A 205 14.96 -18.94 5.09
CA THR A 205 14.75 -20.12 5.94
C THR A 205 13.71 -19.91 7.05
N GLU A 206 13.35 -18.66 7.35
CA GLU A 206 12.44 -18.31 8.44
C GLU A 206 11.57 -17.12 8.03
N TRP A 207 10.30 -17.39 7.75
CA TRP A 207 9.39 -16.39 7.16
C TRP A 207 8.93 -15.34 8.16
N ASN A 208 9.09 -15.60 9.45
CA ASN A 208 8.61 -14.74 10.51
C ASN A 208 9.50 -14.81 11.76
N PRO A 209 10.81 -14.53 11.62
CA PRO A 209 11.79 -14.75 12.68
C PRO A 209 11.48 -13.90 13.91
N ASN A 210 10.91 -12.73 13.64
CA ASN A 210 10.55 -11.79 14.67
C ASN A 210 9.15 -12.00 15.22
N GLY A 211 8.33 -12.95 14.74
CA GLY A 211 6.95 -13.14 15.20
C GLY A 211 6.00 -11.97 14.91
N LEU A 212 6.28 -11.16 13.88
CA LEU A 212 5.49 -9.97 13.51
C LEU A 212 4.24 -10.35 12.71
N TRP A 213 4.35 -11.37 11.87
CA TRP A 213 3.35 -11.74 10.90
C TRP A 213 2.43 -12.83 11.47
N GLN A 214 1.12 -12.63 11.30
CA GLN A 214 0.10 -13.62 11.64
C GLN A 214 -0.25 -14.48 10.42
N ARG A 215 -0.40 -13.84 9.25
CA ARG A 215 -0.77 -14.52 8.00
C ARG A 215 -0.14 -13.86 6.78
N PHE A 216 0.04 -14.66 5.76
CA PHE A 216 0.37 -14.26 4.39
C PHE A 216 -0.81 -14.56 3.48
N PHE A 217 -0.99 -13.78 2.41
CA PHE A 217 -2.06 -14.03 1.44
C PHE A 217 -1.50 -14.37 0.07
N CYS A 218 -2.05 -15.43 -0.54
CA CYS A 218 -1.70 -15.83 -1.89
C CYS A 218 -2.16 -14.79 -2.92
N LEU A 219 -1.23 -14.33 -3.76
CA LEU A 219 -1.52 -13.35 -4.81
C LEU A 219 -2.31 -13.92 -6.00
N GLY A 220 -2.46 -15.25 -6.08
CA GLY A 220 -3.28 -15.91 -7.10
C GLY A 220 -4.75 -16.07 -6.70
N CYS A 221 -5.05 -16.31 -5.42
CA CYS A 221 -6.40 -16.69 -4.99
C CYS A 221 -6.88 -16.12 -3.64
N ASP A 222 -6.13 -15.22 -3.02
CA ASP A 222 -6.47 -14.59 -1.72
C ASP A 222 -6.52 -15.56 -0.52
N ALA A 223 -6.10 -16.82 -0.70
CA ALA A 223 -6.01 -17.77 0.41
C ALA A 223 -4.95 -17.31 1.41
N SER A 224 -5.31 -17.27 2.68
CA SER A 224 -4.38 -16.96 3.76
C SER A 224 -3.73 -18.21 4.33
N PHE A 225 -2.46 -18.13 4.70
CA PHE A 225 -1.73 -19.19 5.39
C PHE A 225 -0.83 -18.60 6.48
N SER A 226 -0.57 -19.38 7.53
CA SER A 226 0.32 -18.97 8.62
C SER A 226 1.79 -19.04 8.19
N PRO A 227 2.68 -18.23 8.79
CA PRO A 227 4.12 -18.43 8.70
C PRO A 227 4.50 -19.87 9.08
N ARG A 228 5.58 -20.38 8.47
CA ARG A 228 6.25 -21.60 8.93
C ARG A 228 7.07 -21.31 10.18
#